data_AF-A0A3S5J2T0-F1
#
_entry.id   AF-A0A3S5J2T0-F1
#
_cell.length_a   1.000
_cell.length_b   1.000
_cell.length_c   1.000
_cell.angle_alpha   90.00
_cell.angle_beta   90.00
_cell.angle_gamma   90.00
#
_symmetry.space_group_name_H-M   'P 1'
#
loop_
_entity.id
_entity.type
_entity.pdbx_description
1 polymer ?
#
loop_
_entity_poly.entity_id
_entity_poly.type
_entity_poly.pdbx_seq_one_letter_code
_entity_poly.pdbx_strand_id
1 'polypeptide(L)'
;MTSLEIWLVVGIIFVTSAASFLFWYIRKLLAKLLFISENLNDLVVMVQNYKDNLKKVYNMESFVGDPTIEHLIKHTNSLVEMLEDYKDVYDIVEPLQSLKEAQEYDDTPQENEEETLTNPVSEENVFYAGSRKRDN
;
A
#
# COMPACT_ATOMS: atom_id res chain seq x y z
N MET A 1 0.37 25.21 41.98
CA MET A 1 0.90 23.92 41.52
C MET A 1 2.15 23.62 42.32
N THR A 2 2.20 22.45 42.93
CA THR A 2 3.43 21.99 43.58
C THR A 2 4.43 21.57 42.51
N SER A 3 5.73 21.61 42.81
CA SER A 3 6.77 21.20 41.86
C SER A 3 6.58 19.77 41.34
N LEU A 4 5.98 18.88 42.16
CA LEU A 4 5.67 17.49 41.79
C LEU A 4 4.62 17.37 40.68
N GLU A 5 3.57 18.20 40.71
CA GLU A 5 2.51 18.18 39.68
C GLU A 5 3.07 18.58 38.30
N ILE A 6 4.00 19.53 38.27
CA ILE A 6 4.63 20.00 37.03
C ILE A 6 5.46 18.88 36.39
N TRP A 7 6.25 18.14 37.18
CA TRP A 7 7.05 17.02 36.67
C TRP A 7 6.21 15.88 36.09
N LEU A 8 5.05 15.58 36.69
CA LEU A 8 4.12 14.57 36.17
C LEU A 8 3.55 14.96 34.81
N VAL A 9 3.11 16.20 34.64
CA VAL A 9 2.56 16.69 33.36
C VAL A 9 3.61 16.66 32.26
N VAL A 10 4.84 17.07 32.55
CA VAL A 10 5.96 17.03 31.59
C VAL A 10 6.26 15.60 31.16
N GLY A 11 6.25 14.63 32.08
CA GLY A 11 6.45 13.22 31.77
C GLY A 11 5.39 12.68 30.81
N ILE A 12 4.12 13.03 31.02
CA ILE A 12 3.01 12.60 30.15
C ILE A 12 3.16 13.18 28.74
N ILE A 13 3.47 14.48 28.63
CA ILE A 13 3.69 15.13 27.32
C ILE A 13 4.86 14.50 26.57
N PHE A 14 5.93 14.13 27.29
CA PHE A 14 7.08 13.48 26.68
C PHE A 14 6.72 12.11 26.10
N VAL A 15 5.97 11.29 26.86
CA VAL A 15 5.55 9.95 26.40
C VAL A 15 4.61 10.04 25.20
N THR A 16 3.64 10.95 25.21
CA THR A 16 2.69 11.10 24.09
C THR A 16 3.37 11.63 22.83
N SER A 17 4.32 12.56 22.97
CA SER A 17 5.16 13.04 21.87
C SER A 17 6.03 11.92 21.30
N ALA A 18 6.70 11.15 22.17
CA ALA A 18 7.53 10.02 21.76
C ALA A 18 6.71 8.95 21.03
N ALA A 19 5.51 8.63 21.52
CA ALA A 19 4.61 7.68 20.87
C ALA A 19 4.18 8.16 19.47
N SER A 20 3.85 9.45 19.34
CA SER A 20 3.45 10.06 18.05
C SER A 20 4.60 10.03 17.05
N PHE A 21 5.82 10.37 17.48
CA PHE A 21 7.01 10.30 16.65
C PHE A 21 7.33 8.87 16.22
N LEU A 22 7.23 7.91 17.15
CA LEU A 22 7.44 6.49 16.86
C LEU A 22 6.44 5.99 15.82
N PHE A 23 5.16 6.35 15.97
CA PHE A 23 4.11 5.97 15.02
C PHE A 23 4.38 6.53 13.63
N TRP A 24 4.75 7.81 13.53
CA TRP A 24 5.12 8.43 12.25
C TRP A 24 6.34 7.75 11.62
N TYR A 25 7.35 7.44 12.43
CA TYR A 25 8.56 6.76 11.97
C TYR A 25 8.29 5.35 11.46
N ILE A 26 7.49 4.56 12.18
CA ILE A 26 7.09 3.20 11.77
C ILE A 26 6.34 3.26 10.44
N ARG A 27 5.39 4.19 10.27
CA ARG A 27 4.68 4.37 8.99
C ARG A 27 5.60 4.66 7.83
N LYS A 28 6.63 5.49 8.05
CA LYS A 28 7.65 5.80 7.04
C LYS A 28 8.53 4.60 6.72
N LEU A 29 8.90 3.81 7.73
CA LEU A 29 9.72 2.61 7.56
C LEU A 29 8.96 1.51 6.81
N LEU A 30 7.67 1.31 7.10
CA LEU A 30 6.81 0.37 6.40
C LEU A 30 6.71 0.68 4.90
N ALA A 31 6.54 1.96 4.54
CA ALA A 31 6.48 2.36 3.14
C ALA A 31 7.78 2.04 2.39
N LYS A 32 8.94 2.27 3.04
CA LYS A 32 10.24 1.89 2.46
C LYS A 32 10.40 0.38 2.34
N LEU A 33 9.95 -0.38 3.33
CA LEU A 33 10.02 -1.83 3.31
C LEU A 33 9.19 -2.43 2.17
N LEU A 34 7.98 -1.90 1.94
CA LEU A 34 7.14 -2.28 0.80
C LEU A 34 7.80 -1.98 -0.54
N PHE A 35 8.40 -0.78 -0.69
CA PHE A 35 9.15 -0.46 -1.91
C PHE A 35 10.33 -1.42 -2.13
N ILE A 36 11.08 -1.75 -1.08
CA ILE A 36 12.19 -2.71 -1.16
C ILE A 36 11.67 -4.10 -1.54
N SER A 37 10.54 -4.52 -0.98
CA SER A 37 9.87 -5.78 -1.26
C SER A 37 9.54 -5.94 -2.75
N GLU A 38 8.90 -4.93 -3.34
CA GLU A 38 8.52 -4.94 -4.76
C GLU A 38 9.77 -5.07 -5.66
N ASN A 39 10.80 -4.28 -5.39
CA ASN A 39 12.05 -4.33 -6.15
C ASN A 39 12.79 -5.67 -6.02
N LEU A 40 12.68 -6.33 -4.87
CA LEU A 40 13.29 -7.65 -4.67
C LEU A 40 12.54 -8.74 -5.42
N ASN A 41 11.21 -8.67 -5.48
CA ASN A 41 10.43 -9.57 -6.33
C ASN A 41 10.84 -9.45 -7.81
N ASP A 42 10.98 -8.21 -8.30
CA ASP A 42 11.48 -7.96 -9.65
C ASP A 42 12.89 -8.52 -9.87
N LEU A 43 13.76 -8.42 -8.86
CA LEU A 43 15.09 -9.02 -8.89
C LEU A 43 15.04 -10.55 -8.99
N VAL A 44 14.18 -11.22 -8.22
CA VAL A 44 13.99 -12.68 -8.31
C VAL A 44 13.58 -13.08 -9.73
N VAL A 45 12.59 -12.40 -10.29
CA VAL A 45 12.11 -12.64 -11.66
C VAL A 45 13.23 -12.43 -12.69
N MET A 46 14.03 -11.37 -12.54
CA MET A 46 15.14 -11.08 -13.44
C MET A 46 16.21 -12.17 -13.40
N VAL A 47 16.58 -12.64 -12.20
CA VAL A 47 17.55 -13.73 -12.03
C VAL A 47 17.02 -15.04 -12.61
N GLN A 48 15.73 -15.33 -12.42
CA GLN A 48 15.09 -16.51 -13.00
C GLN A 48 15.16 -16.49 -14.53
N ASN A 49 14.85 -15.35 -15.15
CA ASN A 49 14.97 -15.17 -16.59
C ASN A 49 16.41 -15.34 -17.08
N TYR A 50 17.38 -14.81 -16.33
CA TYR A 50 18.80 -15.01 -16.62
C TYR A 50 19.19 -16.50 -16.59
N LYS A 51 18.77 -17.25 -15.55
CA LYS A 51 18.97 -18.69 -15.46
C LYS A 51 18.42 -19.43 -16.68
N ASP A 52 17.20 -19.11 -17.09
CA ASP A 52 16.55 -19.78 -18.21
C ASP A 52 17.25 -19.48 -19.53
N ASN A 53 17.76 -18.25 -19.70
CA ASN A 53 18.61 -17.90 -20.83
C ASN A 53 19.94 -18.67 -20.80
N LEU A 54 20.54 -18.84 -19.62
CA LEU A 54 21.77 -19.63 -19.46
C LEU A 54 21.56 -21.10 -19.83
N LYS A 55 20.44 -21.70 -19.44
CA LYS A 55 20.06 -23.06 -19.84
C LYS A 55 19.90 -23.18 -21.35
N LYS A 56 19.28 -22.20 -22.01
CA LYS A 56 19.18 -22.17 -23.48
C LYS A 56 20.55 -22.14 -24.14
N VAL A 57 21.49 -21.34 -23.61
CA VAL A 57 22.87 -21.26 -24.11
C VAL A 57 23.62 -22.57 -23.91
N TYR A 58 23.49 -23.20 -22.74
CA TYR A 58 24.11 -24.52 -22.48
C TYR A 58 23.60 -25.62 -23.42
N ASN A 59 22.34 -25.52 -23.87
CA ASN A 59 21.74 -26.45 -24.83
C ASN A 59 22.13 -26.18 -26.29
N MET A 60 22.92 -25.13 -26.59
CA MET A 60 23.47 -24.89 -27.93
C MET A 60 24.67 -25.81 -28.18
N GLU A 61 24.77 -26.39 -29.38
CA GLU A 61 25.80 -27.39 -29.74
C GLU A 61 27.24 -26.98 -29.39
N SER A 62 27.57 -25.68 -29.45
CA SER A 62 28.93 -25.19 -29.14
C SER A 62 29.29 -25.19 -27.65
N PHE A 63 28.31 -25.28 -26.74
CA PHE A 63 28.51 -25.10 -25.29
C PHE A 63 28.09 -26.32 -24.47
N VAL A 64 27.49 -27.34 -25.09
CA VAL A 64 27.14 -28.60 -24.44
C VAL A 64 28.44 -29.30 -23.98
N GLY A 65 28.53 -29.58 -22.67
CA GLY A 65 29.70 -30.22 -22.07
C GLY A 65 30.81 -29.26 -21.61
N ASP A 66 30.62 -27.95 -21.71
CA ASP A 66 31.52 -26.98 -21.07
C ASP A 66 31.29 -26.98 -19.54
N PRO A 67 32.29 -27.39 -18.74
CA PRO A 67 32.16 -27.43 -17.29
C PRO A 67 31.95 -26.04 -16.67
N THR A 68 32.37 -24.97 -17.34
CA THR A 68 32.23 -23.58 -16.88
C THR A 68 30.77 -23.15 -16.91
N ILE A 69 30.07 -23.43 -18.01
CA ILE A 69 28.65 -23.08 -18.17
C ILE A 69 27.79 -23.95 -17.24
N GLU A 70 28.12 -25.24 -17.09
CA GLU A 70 27.46 -26.12 -16.12
C GLU A 70 27.59 -25.57 -14.69
N HIS A 71 28.80 -25.17 -14.30
CA HIS A 71 29.03 -24.58 -12.97
C HIS A 71 28.27 -23.26 -12.80
N LEU A 72 28.18 -22.45 -13.84
CA LEU A 72 27.45 -21.19 -13.82
C LEU A 72 25.94 -21.40 -13.69
N ILE A 73 25.35 -22.41 -14.34
CA ILE A 73 23.96 -22.83 -14.12
C ILE A 73 23.77 -23.22 -12.66
N LYS A 74 24.67 -24.02 -12.10
CA LYS A 74 24.59 -24.49 -10.71
C LYS A 74 24.64 -23.33 -9.71
N HIS A 75 25.56 -22.38 -9.88
CA HIS A 75 25.63 -21.18 -9.04
C HIS A 75 24.38 -20.31 -9.17
N THR A 76 23.87 -20.15 -10.39
CA THR A 76 22.65 -19.37 -10.63
C THR A 76 21.42 -20.04 -9.98
N ASN A 77 21.34 -21.37 -9.98
CA ASN A 77 20.29 -22.10 -9.25
C ASN A 77 20.36 -21.83 -7.74
N SER A 78 21.55 -21.92 -7.14
CA SER A 78 21.73 -21.65 -5.72
C SER A 78 21.37 -20.20 -5.37
N LEU A 79 21.65 -19.26 -6.27
CA LEU A 79 21.25 -17.86 -6.11
C LEU A 79 19.74 -17.70 -6.17
N VAL A 80 19.05 -18.37 -7.10
CA VAL A 80 17.57 -18.36 -7.18
C VAL A 80 16.96 -18.93 -5.90
N GLU A 81 17.43 -20.08 -5.41
CA GLU A 81 16.92 -20.69 -4.17
C GLU A 81 17.05 -19.73 -2.98
N MET A 82 18.21 -19.08 -2.84
CA MET A 82 18.43 -18.07 -1.80
C MET A 82 17.48 -16.86 -1.96
N LEU A 83 17.18 -16.45 -3.19
CA LEU A 83 16.27 -15.34 -3.47
C LEU A 83 14.80 -15.71 -3.21
N GLU A 84 14.41 -16.95 -3.47
CA GLU A 84 13.07 -17.48 -3.17
C GLU A 84 12.80 -17.50 -1.66
N ASP A 85 13.79 -17.81 -0.81
CA ASP A 85 13.63 -17.75 0.64
C ASP A 85 13.25 -16.35 1.16
N TYR A 86 13.65 -15.29 0.47
CA TYR A 86 13.24 -13.92 0.83
C TYR A 86 11.81 -13.61 0.41
N LYS A 87 11.26 -14.30 -0.60
CA LYS A 87 9.89 -14.10 -1.10
C LYS A 87 8.84 -14.40 -0.03
N ASP A 88 9.01 -15.47 0.73
CA ASP A 88 8.08 -15.89 1.80
C ASP A 88 7.94 -14.83 2.91
N VAL A 89 8.98 -14.05 3.17
CA VAL A 89 8.95 -12.96 4.16
C VAL A 89 8.12 -11.76 3.65
N TYR A 90 8.02 -11.57 2.34
CA TYR A 90 7.33 -10.45 1.71
C TYR A 90 5.84 -10.69 1.44
N ASP A 91 5.43 -11.93 1.15
CA ASP A 91 4.02 -12.31 0.98
C ASP A 91 3.18 -11.99 2.26
N ILE A 92 3.84 -11.87 3.42
CA ILE A 92 3.24 -11.45 4.69
C ILE A 92 2.98 -9.93 4.75
N VAL A 93 3.75 -9.13 4.03
CA VAL A 93 3.72 -7.65 4.07
C VAL A 93 2.72 -7.07 3.06
N GLU A 94 2.49 -7.75 1.93
CA GLU A 94 1.50 -7.39 0.90
C GLU A 94 0.09 -7.06 1.45
N PRO A 95 -0.53 -7.86 2.35
CA PRO A 95 -1.85 -7.55 2.90
C PRO A 95 -1.92 -6.26 3.75
N LEU A 96 -0.79 -5.66 4.12
CA LEU A 96 -0.76 -4.38 4.85
C LEU A 96 -0.95 -3.16 3.93
N GLN A 97 -0.65 -3.30 2.64
CA GLN A 97 -0.72 -2.22 1.67
C GLN A 97 -2.18 -1.91 1.27
N SER A 98 -2.99 -2.96 1.08
CA SER A 98 -4.42 -2.85 0.78
C SER A 98 -5.24 -2.21 1.91
N LEU A 99 -4.85 -2.43 3.18
CA LEU A 99 -5.48 -1.78 4.33
C LEU A 99 -5.17 -0.29 4.42
N LYS A 100 -4.04 0.17 3.86
CA LYS A 100 -3.61 1.56 3.91
C LYS A 100 -4.33 2.41 2.86
N GLU A 101 -4.51 1.87 1.66
CA GLU A 101 -5.25 2.53 0.58
C GLU A 101 -6.75 2.70 0.92
N ALA A 102 -7.32 1.75 1.67
CA ALA A 102 -8.70 1.84 2.15
C ALA A 102 -8.94 2.96 3.20
N GLN A 103 -7.88 3.50 3.82
CA GLN A 103 -7.97 4.59 4.81
C GLN A 103 -7.74 5.99 4.24
N GLU A 104 -7.37 6.12 2.96
CA GLU A 104 -7.00 7.41 2.33
C GLU A 104 -8.18 8.07 1.59
N TYR A 105 -9.39 7.48 1.63
CA TYR A 105 -10.58 7.90 0.87
C TYR A 105 -11.75 8.45 1.70
N ASP A 106 -11.53 8.95 2.93
CA ASP A 106 -12.63 9.47 3.79
C ASP A 106 -12.39 10.87 4.38
N ASP A 107 -11.71 11.77 3.65
CA ASP A 107 -11.69 13.20 3.97
C ASP A 107 -12.32 14.00 2.80
N THR A 108 -13.67 13.99 2.74
CA THR A 108 -14.43 15.02 2.01
C THR A 108 -15.06 15.95 3.06
N PRO A 109 -14.93 17.29 2.95
CA PRO A 109 -15.46 18.21 3.96
C PRO A 109 -17.00 18.13 4.01
N GLN A 110 -17.56 17.77 5.17
CA GLN A 110 -18.95 18.10 5.47
C GLN A 110 -19.03 19.60 5.80
N GLU A 111 -19.47 20.38 4.83
CA GLU A 111 -19.82 21.78 4.99
C GLU A 111 -21.07 21.88 5.88
N ASN A 112 -20.94 22.65 6.96
CA ASN A 112 -22.03 22.92 7.89
C ASN A 112 -22.95 23.98 7.28
N GLU A 113 -24.16 23.60 6.88
CA GLU A 113 -25.25 24.54 6.62
C GLU A 113 -26.30 24.42 7.74
N GLU A 114 -26.19 25.30 8.74
CA GLU A 114 -27.30 25.62 9.63
C GLU A 114 -28.29 26.52 8.89
N GLU A 115 -29.37 25.95 8.35
CA GLU A 115 -30.58 26.72 8.01
C GLU A 115 -31.80 26.21 8.76
N THR A 116 -32.19 27.05 9.71
CA THR A 116 -33.40 27.00 10.54
C THR A 116 -34.66 27.16 9.69
N LEU A 117 -35.53 26.15 9.58
CA LEU A 117 -36.90 26.36 9.07
C LEU A 117 -37.97 25.55 9.82
N THR A 118 -38.83 26.32 10.48
CA THR A 118 -40.11 26.01 11.11
C THR A 118 -41.15 25.47 10.12
N ASN A 119 -41.96 24.51 10.54
CA ASN A 119 -43.28 24.18 9.96
C ASN A 119 -44.32 24.29 11.10
N PRO A 120 -45.62 24.64 10.89
CA PRO A 120 -46.46 24.01 9.85
C PRO A 120 -47.58 24.87 9.17
N VAL A 121 -47.96 24.41 7.97
CA VAL A 121 -49.30 24.26 7.37
C VAL A 121 -50.33 25.42 7.47
N SER A 122 -50.72 25.97 6.30
CA SER A 122 -52.11 26.38 5.99
C SER A 122 -52.34 26.47 4.47
N GLU A 123 -53.58 26.27 4.08
CA GLU A 123 -54.13 25.74 2.83
C GLU A 123 -54.13 26.68 1.60
N GLU A 124 -54.56 26.10 0.47
CA GLU A 124 -55.39 26.72 -0.57
C GLU A 124 -54.69 27.25 -1.83
N ASN A 125 -54.58 26.40 -2.85
CA ASN A 125 -55.48 26.48 -4.01
C ASN A 125 -55.17 25.37 -5.04
N VAL A 126 -56.22 24.59 -5.33
CA VAL A 126 -56.29 23.57 -6.37
C VAL A 126 -56.77 24.26 -7.65
N PHE A 127 -56.13 24.10 -8.81
CA PHE A 127 -56.82 23.73 -10.08
C PHE A 127 -55.89 23.60 -11.30
N TYR A 128 -56.45 22.91 -12.29
CA TYR A 128 -55.89 22.04 -13.32
C TYR A 128 -55.97 22.66 -14.74
N ALA A 129 -55.04 22.29 -15.65
CA ALA A 129 -55.31 21.83 -17.04
C ALA A 129 -54.27 22.25 -18.12
N GLY A 130 -53.79 21.24 -18.87
CA GLY A 130 -53.43 21.34 -20.30
C GLY A 130 -52.00 21.81 -20.63
N SER A 131 -51.32 21.34 -21.67
CA SER A 131 -51.57 20.29 -22.66
C SER A 131 -50.21 19.92 -23.28
N ARG A 132 -49.94 18.62 -23.44
CA ARG A 132 -48.72 18.12 -24.10
C ARG A 132 -48.62 18.64 -25.53
N LYS A 133 -47.47 19.20 -25.91
CA LYS A 133 -47.10 19.39 -27.32
C LYS A 133 -45.83 18.60 -27.62
N ARG A 134 -46.00 17.58 -28.47
CA ARG A 134 -44.95 16.80 -29.11
C ARG A 134 -44.86 17.34 -30.54
N ASP A 135 -43.80 18.07 -30.85
CA ASP A 135 -43.49 18.44 -32.23
C ASP A 135 -42.31 17.58 -32.71
N ASN A 136 -42.32 17.39 -34.02
CA ASN A 136 -41.88 16.24 -34.80
C ASN A 136 -40.40 16.28 -35.19
#